data_AF-A0A376W9W1-F1
#
_entry.id   AF-A0A376W9W1-F1
#
_cell.length_a   1.000
_cell.length_b   1.000
_cell.length_c   1.000
_cell.angle_alpha   90.00
_cell.angle_beta   90.00
_cell.angle_gamma   90.00
#
_symmetry.space_group_name_H-M   'P 1'
#
loop_
_entity.id
_entity.type
_entity.pdbx_description
1 polymer ?
#
loop_
_entity_poly.entity_id
_entity_poly.type
_entity_poly.pdbx_seq_one_letter_code
_entity_poly.pdbx_strand_id
1 'polypeptide(L)'
;MQFEFWFSEAKIADAAQVETSARYLGTGSQWSVSGPHIKPGKDFWFYVRSVNLVGKSAFVEASGRASNDAAGYLELFREKIGKTHLAEALWAEIDNSQLKDEMAEMQTTITETRNEITQTVSKTLEDQNATIQQIQRVQTDTNNDLNSMWAVKLQQMQDGRRYIAGIGAGIENTPDGMQSQILLAADRVAFINPENGDTTPALVTQGGQTFINEALIKVLTAPPLPAAAIPRHSPDAGRQADGP
;
A
#
# COMPACT_ATOMS: atom_id res chain seq x y z
N MET A 1 86.43 22.97 43.09
CA MET A 1 85.59 22.09 43.92
C MET A 1 84.51 21.53 43.02
N GLN A 2 84.34 20.21 42.98
CA GLN A 2 83.32 19.53 42.19
C GLN A 2 82.34 18.80 43.13
N PHE A 3 81.10 18.61 42.70
CA PHE A 3 80.12 17.82 43.45
C PHE A 3 79.81 16.55 42.68
N GLU A 4 79.82 15.43 43.40
CA GLU A 4 79.35 14.14 42.91
C GLU A 4 77.91 13.94 43.41
N PHE A 5 77.04 13.36 42.57
CA PHE A 5 75.61 13.18 42.84
C PHE A 5 75.22 11.71 42.74
N TRP A 6 74.37 11.27 43.66
CA TRP A 6 73.78 9.94 43.68
C TRP A 6 72.28 10.01 43.95
N PHE A 7 71.58 9.00 43.46
CA PHE A 7 70.13 8.83 43.59
C PHE A 7 69.77 7.46 44.13
N SER A 8 68.78 7.40 45.02
CA SER A 8 68.21 6.16 45.52
C SER A 8 66.68 6.26 45.66
N GLU A 9 65.99 5.18 45.32
CA GLU A 9 64.54 5.02 45.58
C GLU A 9 64.23 4.61 47.03
N ALA A 10 65.26 4.38 47.85
CA ALA A 10 65.15 4.05 49.27
C ALA A 10 66.19 4.82 50.11
N LYS A 11 65.81 5.18 51.34
CA LYS A 11 66.75 5.80 52.28
C LYS A 11 67.88 4.83 52.62
N ILE A 12 69.11 5.35 52.62
CA ILE A 12 70.32 4.62 53.01
C ILE A 12 70.68 5.08 54.41
N ALA A 13 70.68 4.15 55.37
CA ALA A 13 70.92 4.48 56.78
C ALA A 13 72.39 4.84 57.06
N ASP A 14 73.33 4.26 56.33
CA ASP A 14 74.77 4.48 56.49
C ASP A 14 75.36 5.14 55.24
N ALA A 15 75.93 6.34 55.42
CA ALA A 15 76.55 7.11 54.34
C ALA A 15 77.70 6.36 53.65
N ALA A 16 78.36 5.41 54.32
CA ALA A 16 79.40 4.59 53.72
C ALA A 16 78.85 3.65 52.62
N GLN A 17 77.57 3.31 52.67
CA GLN A 17 76.90 2.43 51.69
C GLN A 17 76.34 3.19 50.48
N VAL A 18 76.43 4.53 50.45
CA VAL A 18 75.88 5.33 49.34
C VAL A 18 76.52 4.98 48.00
N GLU A 19 77.83 4.74 47.97
CA GLU A 19 78.54 4.41 46.71
C GLU A 19 78.13 3.04 46.13
N THR A 20 77.69 2.11 46.98
CA THR A 20 77.32 0.75 46.59
C THR A 20 75.83 0.59 46.38
N SER A 21 75.01 1.35 47.11
CA SER A 21 73.55 1.19 47.13
C SER A 21 72.79 2.28 46.38
N ALA A 22 73.39 3.45 46.14
CA ALA A 22 72.79 4.51 45.34
C ALA A 22 73.37 4.54 43.92
N ARG A 23 72.53 4.91 42.95
CA ARG A 23 72.94 5.09 41.56
C ARG A 23 73.74 6.38 41.42
N TYR A 24 74.95 6.28 40.91
CA TYR A 24 75.75 7.45 40.55
C TYR A 24 75.13 8.19 39.36
N LEU A 25 74.89 9.50 39.52
CA LEU A 25 74.35 10.37 38.48
C LEU A 25 75.45 11.08 37.69
N GLY A 26 76.54 11.46 38.36
CA GLY A 26 77.69 12.13 37.75
C GLY A 26 78.26 13.26 38.61
N THR A 27 79.24 13.97 38.05
CA THR A 27 79.80 15.20 38.63
C THR A 27 79.21 16.44 37.98
N GLY A 28 78.91 17.48 38.75
CA GLY A 28 78.42 18.75 38.17
C GLY A 28 78.10 19.81 39.23
N SER A 29 77.40 20.87 38.82
CA SER A 29 76.76 21.83 39.73
C SER A 29 75.31 21.45 40.06
N GLN A 30 74.67 20.65 39.20
CA GLN A 30 73.30 20.16 39.36
C GLN A 30 73.09 18.87 38.57
N TRP A 31 72.08 18.08 38.97
CA TRP A 31 71.61 16.90 38.26
C TRP A 31 70.09 16.77 38.38
N SER A 32 69.47 16.14 37.37
CA SER A 32 68.04 15.81 37.36
C SER A 32 67.84 14.32 37.08
N VAL A 33 66.80 13.75 37.69
CA VAL A 33 66.36 12.36 37.47
C VAL A 33 64.94 12.41 36.93
N SER A 34 64.70 11.74 35.82
CA SER A 34 63.39 11.67 35.16
C SER A 34 63.10 10.25 34.69
N GLY A 35 61.85 10.02 34.27
CA GLY A 35 61.42 8.72 33.75
C GLY A 35 60.91 7.76 34.84
N PRO A 36 60.99 6.44 34.62
CA PRO A 36 60.27 5.43 35.41
C PRO A 36 60.72 5.33 36.87
N HIS A 37 61.83 5.97 37.22
CA HIS A 37 62.37 6.04 38.58
C HIS A 37 61.67 7.08 39.46
N ILE A 38 60.98 8.07 38.88
CA ILE A 38 60.20 9.06 39.64
C ILE A 38 58.73 8.68 39.56
N LYS A 39 58.27 7.94 40.58
CA LYS A 39 56.90 7.44 40.69
C LYS A 39 56.05 8.32 41.62
N PRO A 40 54.80 8.64 41.25
CA PRO A 40 53.86 9.35 42.11
C PRO A 40 53.75 8.73 43.50
N GLY A 41 53.78 9.57 44.53
CA GLY A 41 53.59 9.17 45.92
C GLY A 41 54.73 8.43 46.59
N LYS A 42 55.85 8.23 45.89
CA LYS A 42 57.07 7.65 46.44
C LYS A 42 58.05 8.74 46.86
N ASP A 43 58.74 8.48 47.96
CA ASP A 43 59.86 9.28 48.42
C ASP A 43 61.14 8.83 47.70
N PHE A 44 62.03 9.78 47.46
CA PHE A 44 63.32 9.56 46.80
C PHE A 44 64.40 10.33 47.54
N TRP A 45 65.62 9.82 47.48
CA TRP A 45 66.77 10.38 48.17
C TRP A 45 67.90 10.70 47.20
N PHE A 46 68.47 11.87 47.38
CA PHE A 46 69.67 12.34 46.72
C PHE A 46 70.78 12.47 47.74
N TYR A 47 71.96 11.98 47.37
CA TYR A 47 73.15 12.14 48.17
C TYR A 47 74.16 12.96 47.36
N VAL A 48 74.74 13.98 47.98
CA VAL A 48 75.70 14.87 47.35
C VAL A 48 76.93 14.94 48.22
N ARG A 49 78.11 14.89 47.61
CA ARG A 49 79.34 15.22 48.33
C ARG A 49 80.25 16.07 47.46
N SER A 50 81.10 16.83 48.13
CA SER A 50 82.13 17.61 47.46
C SER A 50 83.43 16.82 47.33
N VAL A 51 84.14 17.07 46.23
CA VAL A 51 85.44 16.47 45.91
C VAL A 51 86.40 17.56 45.47
N ASN A 52 87.63 17.51 46.01
CA ASN A 52 88.75 18.35 45.60
C ASN A 52 90.05 17.53 45.59
N LEU A 53 91.20 18.18 45.31
CA LEU A 53 92.51 17.53 45.28
C LEU A 53 92.99 17.02 46.65
N VAL A 54 92.39 17.50 47.74
CA VAL A 54 92.76 17.17 49.12
C VAL A 54 91.93 15.99 49.65
N GLY A 55 90.71 15.79 49.13
CA GLY A 55 89.85 14.68 49.52
C GLY A 55 88.37 14.87 49.20
N LYS A 56 87.56 14.00 49.80
CA LYS A 56 86.09 13.94 49.64
C LYS A 56 85.42 14.33 50.96
N SER A 57 84.33 15.08 50.90
CA SER A 57 83.51 15.36 52.09
C SER A 57 82.61 14.18 52.46
N ALA A 58 82.00 14.25 53.64
CA ALA A 58 80.83 13.45 53.97
C ALA A 58 79.68 13.72 52.98
N PHE A 59 78.76 12.77 52.89
CA PHE A 59 77.53 12.90 52.11
C PHE A 59 76.52 13.81 52.82
N VAL A 60 75.83 14.63 52.02
CA VAL A 60 74.64 15.38 52.40
C VAL A 60 73.44 14.70 51.75
N GLU A 61 72.42 14.40 52.55
CA GLU A 61 71.16 13.79 52.11
C GLU A 61 70.11 14.88 51.85
N ALA A 62 69.37 14.74 50.74
CA ALA A 62 68.14 15.48 50.47
C ALA A 62 67.06 14.51 50.01
N SER A 63 65.81 14.70 50.44
CA SER A 63 64.68 13.86 50.02
C SER A 63 63.59 14.66 49.34
N GLY A 64 62.88 14.05 48.39
CA GLY A 64 61.72 14.63 47.74
C GLY A 64 60.63 13.59 47.47
N ARG A 65 59.38 14.03 47.42
CA ARG A 65 58.23 13.17 47.11
C ARG A 65 57.53 13.67 45.85
N ALA A 66 57.36 12.79 44.87
CA ALA A 66 56.53 13.11 43.72
C ALA A 66 55.05 13.14 44.14
N SER A 67 54.27 14.11 43.63
CA SER A 67 52.85 14.22 43.94
C SER A 67 52.12 12.90 43.66
N ASN A 68 51.20 12.51 44.53
CA ASN A 68 50.28 11.38 44.33
C ASN A 68 48.85 11.82 44.04
N ASP A 69 48.65 13.10 43.70
CA ASP A 69 47.34 13.64 43.41
C ASP A 69 46.84 13.20 42.03
N ALA A 70 46.20 12.02 42.00
CA ALA A 70 45.59 11.47 40.81
C ALA A 70 44.51 12.39 40.23
N ALA A 71 43.76 13.11 41.08
CA ALA A 71 42.72 14.03 40.64
C ALA A 71 43.33 15.23 39.90
N GLY A 72 44.36 15.85 40.47
CA GLY A 72 45.09 16.94 39.82
C GLY A 72 45.75 16.54 38.51
N TYR A 73 46.31 15.31 38.41
CA TYR A 73 46.82 14.80 37.13
C TYR A 73 45.71 14.64 36.08
N LEU A 74 44.56 14.09 36.46
CA LEU A 74 43.41 13.92 35.55
C LEU A 74 42.83 15.26 35.11
N GLU A 75 42.79 16.25 35.99
CA GLU A 75 42.36 17.62 35.65
C GLU A 75 43.32 18.28 34.66
N LEU A 76 44.63 18.17 34.89
CA LEU A 76 45.66 18.65 33.96
C LEU A 76 45.53 17.99 32.57
N PHE A 77 45.32 16.67 32.52
CA PHE A 77 45.14 15.97 31.25
C PHE A 77 43.83 16.34 30.57
N ARG A 78 42.73 16.50 31.32
CA ARG A 78 41.45 16.98 30.80
C ARG A 78 41.59 18.35 30.16
N GLU A 79 42.25 19.28 30.84
CA GLU A 79 42.50 20.62 30.31
C GLU A 79 43.36 20.58 29.05
N LYS A 80 44.42 19.79 29.04
CA LYS A 80 45.29 19.62 27.87
C LYS A 80 44.55 19.00 26.68
N ILE A 81 43.79 17.92 26.89
CA ILE A 81 42.99 17.28 25.84
C ILE A 81 41.94 18.26 25.31
N GLY A 82 41.23 18.97 26.18
CA GLY A 82 40.23 19.96 25.80
C GLY A 82 40.79 21.14 25.00
N LYS A 83 42.09 21.45 25.15
CA LYS A 83 42.81 22.48 24.39
C LYS A 83 43.43 21.97 23.08
N THR A 84 43.33 20.68 22.76
CA THR A 84 43.95 20.12 21.55
C THR A 84 42.95 19.97 20.40
N HIS A 85 43.45 20.04 19.16
CA HIS A 85 42.69 19.78 17.94
C HIS A 85 42.04 18.39 17.90
N LEU A 86 42.46 17.44 18.74
CA LEU A 86 41.78 16.14 18.88
C LEU A 86 40.38 16.29 19.49
N ALA A 87 40.20 17.19 20.47
CA ALA A 87 38.89 17.47 21.03
C ALA A 87 38.01 18.19 19.99
N GLU A 88 38.57 19.14 19.25
CA GLU A 88 37.88 19.85 18.17
C GLU A 88 37.48 18.92 17.01
N ALA A 89 38.37 18.03 16.58
CA ALA A 89 38.10 17.01 15.57
C ALA A 89 37.05 16.01 16.05
N LEU A 90 37.12 15.56 17.31
CA LEU A 90 36.11 14.68 17.89
C LEU A 90 34.75 15.37 18.01
N TRP A 91 34.71 16.66 18.37
CA TRP A 91 33.47 17.44 18.38
C TRP A 91 32.89 17.62 16.98
N ALA A 92 33.72 17.87 15.97
CA ALA A 92 33.28 17.98 14.57
C ALA A 92 32.77 16.64 14.02
N GLU A 93 33.34 15.52 14.44
CA GLU A 93 32.91 14.18 14.02
C GLU A 93 31.69 13.68 14.82
N ILE A 94 31.47 14.19 16.03
CA ILE A 94 30.25 13.98 16.84
C ILE A 94 29.11 14.93 16.43
N ASP A 95 29.40 16.03 15.73
CA ASP A 95 28.40 17.01 15.31
C ASP A 95 27.47 16.43 14.24
N ASN A 96 26.42 15.76 14.70
CA ASN A 96 25.35 15.15 13.92
C ASN A 96 24.38 16.18 13.32
N SER A 97 24.83 17.41 13.05
CA SER A 97 24.02 18.47 12.46
C SER A 97 23.45 18.05 11.10
N GLN A 98 24.25 17.36 10.27
CA GLN A 98 23.78 16.80 9.00
C GLN A 98 22.68 15.74 9.18
N LEU A 99 22.85 14.83 10.14
CA LEU A 99 21.84 13.82 10.49
C LEU A 99 20.53 14.49 10.98
N LYS A 100 20.63 15.60 11.70
CA LYS A 100 19.47 16.36 12.15
C LYS A 100 18.71 17.00 10.98
N ASP A 101 19.43 17.55 10.00
CA ASP A 101 18.83 18.15 8.81
C ASP A 101 18.19 17.08 7.90
N GLU A 102 18.88 15.96 7.67
CA GLU A 102 18.33 14.80 6.95
C GLU A 102 17.06 14.24 7.62
N MET A 103 17.02 14.19 8.96
CA MET A 103 15.83 13.79 9.70
C MET A 103 14.68 14.81 9.55
N ALA A 104 14.97 16.10 9.47
CA ALA A 104 13.96 17.13 9.26
C ALA A 104 13.38 17.06 7.83
N GLU A 105 14.22 16.83 6.82
CA GLU A 105 13.77 16.55 5.45
C GLU A 105 12.93 15.28 5.39
N MET A 106 13.40 14.18 5.99
CA MET A 106 12.67 12.92 6.04
C MET A 106 11.30 13.07 6.71
N GLN A 107 11.22 13.85 7.80
CA GLN A 107 9.95 14.12 8.48
C GLN A 107 8.99 14.92 7.59
N THR A 108 9.52 15.83 6.77
CA THR A 108 8.74 16.58 5.77
C THR A 108 8.21 15.64 4.69
N THR A 109 9.07 14.83 4.09
CA THR A 109 8.67 13.84 3.06
C THR A 109 7.64 12.85 3.59
N ILE A 110 7.82 12.32 4.81
CA ILE A 110 6.84 11.42 5.44
C ILE A 110 5.48 12.11 5.59
N THR A 111 5.47 13.39 5.96
CA THR A 111 4.24 14.16 6.12
C THR A 111 3.54 14.39 4.77
N GLU A 112 4.29 14.73 3.74
CA GLU A 112 3.77 14.90 2.37
C GLU A 112 3.21 13.59 1.83
N THR A 113 3.97 12.49 1.89
CA THR A 113 3.51 11.16 1.46
C THR A 113 2.27 10.73 2.24
N ARG A 114 2.18 11.01 3.54
CA ARG A 114 0.98 10.72 4.33
C ARG A 114 -0.24 11.50 3.82
N ASN A 115 -0.07 12.77 3.47
CA ASN A 115 -1.14 13.59 2.93
C ASN A 115 -1.59 13.09 1.55
N GLU A 116 -0.65 12.74 0.67
CA GLU A 116 -0.93 12.15 -0.64
C GLU A 116 -1.68 10.82 -0.54
N ILE A 117 -1.26 9.93 0.36
CA ILE A 117 -1.96 8.66 0.63
C ILE A 117 -3.38 8.95 1.11
N THR A 118 -3.55 9.87 2.06
CA THR A 118 -4.87 10.21 2.62
C THR A 118 -5.81 10.76 1.54
N GLN A 119 -5.31 11.64 0.67
CA GLN A 119 -6.09 12.19 -0.44
C GLN A 119 -6.44 11.11 -1.47
N THR A 120 -5.48 10.27 -1.86
CA THR A 120 -5.67 9.21 -2.85
C THR A 120 -6.67 8.18 -2.37
N VAL A 121 -6.55 7.75 -1.12
CA VAL A 121 -7.50 6.81 -0.49
C VAL A 121 -8.89 7.43 -0.41
N SER A 122 -9.02 8.69 0.03
CA SER A 122 -10.33 9.35 0.13
C SER A 122 -11.02 9.45 -1.23
N LYS A 123 -10.31 9.89 -2.26
CA LYS A 123 -10.84 10.00 -3.62
C LYS A 123 -11.25 8.64 -4.19
N THR A 124 -10.42 7.61 -3.98
CA THR A 124 -10.74 6.25 -4.44
C THR A 124 -12.01 5.71 -3.76
N LEU A 125 -12.21 6.00 -2.47
CA LEU A 125 -13.40 5.60 -1.74
C LEU A 125 -14.65 6.37 -2.22
N GLU A 126 -14.53 7.66 -2.53
CA GLU A 126 -15.61 8.45 -3.12
C GLU A 126 -16.03 7.90 -4.50
N ASP A 127 -15.07 7.65 -5.38
CA ASP A 127 -15.30 7.11 -6.72
C ASP A 127 -15.93 5.70 -6.66
N GLN A 128 -15.46 4.85 -5.74
CA GLN A 128 -16.04 3.53 -5.50
C GLN A 128 -17.46 3.61 -4.97
N ASN A 129 -17.73 4.52 -4.02
CA ASN A 129 -19.08 4.73 -3.48
C ASN A 129 -20.04 5.22 -4.58
N ALA A 130 -19.61 6.16 -5.43
CA ALA A 130 -20.41 6.61 -6.58
C ALA A 130 -20.74 5.46 -7.55
N THR A 131 -19.76 4.61 -7.85
CA THR A 131 -19.92 3.42 -8.70
C THR A 131 -20.91 2.43 -8.08
N ILE A 132 -20.80 2.15 -6.79
CA ILE A 132 -21.72 1.26 -6.06
C ILE A 132 -23.15 1.81 -6.07
N GLN A 133 -23.32 3.11 -5.81
CA GLN A 133 -24.64 3.75 -5.89
C GLN A 133 -25.25 3.65 -7.29
N GLN A 134 -24.45 3.79 -8.33
CA GLN A 134 -24.92 3.60 -9.70
C GLN A 134 -25.34 2.15 -9.96
N ILE A 135 -24.56 1.16 -9.52
CA ILE A 135 -24.92 -0.26 -9.63
C ILE A 135 -26.21 -0.55 -8.87
N GLN A 136 -26.37 -0.02 -7.66
CA GLN A 136 -27.60 -0.20 -6.86
C GLN A 136 -28.82 0.41 -7.55
N ARG A 137 -28.69 1.58 -8.17
CA ARG A 137 -29.77 2.18 -8.99
C ARG A 137 -30.11 1.28 -10.16
N VAL A 138 -29.13 0.88 -10.97
CA VAL A 138 -29.37 0.01 -12.14
C VAL A 138 -30.00 -1.32 -11.74
N GLN A 139 -29.54 -1.95 -10.65
CA GLN A 139 -30.16 -3.18 -10.14
C GLN A 139 -31.60 -2.95 -9.67
N THR A 140 -31.88 -1.85 -8.97
CA THR A 140 -33.23 -1.53 -8.50
C THR A 140 -34.16 -1.23 -9.68
N ASP A 141 -33.70 -0.44 -10.64
CA ASP A 141 -34.45 -0.08 -11.83
C ASP A 141 -34.73 -1.32 -12.70
N THR A 142 -33.72 -2.17 -12.88
CA THR A 142 -33.86 -3.43 -13.63
C THR A 142 -34.79 -4.40 -12.90
N ASN A 143 -34.69 -4.52 -11.58
CA ASN A 143 -35.60 -5.36 -10.80
C ASN A 143 -37.04 -4.81 -10.86
N ASN A 144 -37.23 -3.48 -10.78
CA ASN A 144 -38.54 -2.86 -10.91
C ASN A 144 -39.13 -3.01 -12.33
N ASP A 145 -38.31 -2.91 -13.36
CA ASP A 145 -38.71 -3.08 -14.76
C ASP A 145 -39.05 -4.55 -15.06
N LEU A 146 -38.20 -5.49 -14.65
CA LEU A 146 -38.52 -6.92 -14.66
C LEU A 146 -39.77 -7.21 -13.84
N ASN A 147 -39.96 -6.52 -12.70
CA ASN A 147 -41.16 -6.65 -11.91
C ASN A 147 -42.42 -6.16 -12.63
N SER A 148 -42.27 -5.12 -13.44
CA SER A 148 -43.33 -4.57 -14.27
C SER A 148 -43.63 -5.44 -15.49
N MET A 149 -42.63 -6.16 -16.03
CA MET A 149 -42.81 -7.13 -17.11
C MET A 149 -43.52 -8.41 -16.65
N TRP A 150 -43.35 -8.85 -15.39
CA TRP A 150 -44.16 -9.97 -14.84
C TRP A 150 -45.50 -9.54 -14.25
N ALA A 151 -45.70 -8.25 -13.97
CA ALA A 151 -46.95 -7.71 -13.45
C ALA A 151 -48.06 -7.63 -14.51
N VAL A 152 -48.46 -8.81 -15.01
CA VAL A 152 -49.88 -9.10 -15.19
C VAL A 152 -50.54 -8.88 -13.84
N LYS A 153 -51.23 -7.75 -13.68
CA LYS A 153 -51.92 -7.37 -12.44
C LYS A 153 -53.02 -8.38 -12.12
N LEU A 154 -52.81 -9.17 -11.07
CA LEU A 154 -53.86 -9.94 -10.42
C LEU A 154 -54.84 -8.98 -9.74
N GLN A 155 -56.02 -8.79 -10.30
CA GLN A 155 -57.12 -8.06 -9.65
C GLN A 155 -58.17 -9.07 -9.18
N GLN A 156 -58.40 -9.11 -7.86
CA GLN A 156 -59.35 -10.02 -7.22
C GLN A 156 -60.77 -9.44 -7.33
N MET A 157 -61.69 -10.13 -8.01
CA MET A 157 -63.13 -9.81 -7.94
C MET A 157 -63.81 -10.62 -6.83
N GLN A 158 -65.00 -10.16 -6.42
CA GLN A 158 -65.75 -10.60 -5.22
C GLN A 158 -66.16 -12.10 -5.17
N ASP A 159 -65.88 -12.92 -6.18
CA ASP A 159 -66.25 -14.35 -6.21
C ASP A 159 -65.15 -15.33 -5.77
N GLY A 160 -63.94 -14.84 -5.46
CA GLY A 160 -62.86 -15.65 -4.89
C GLY A 160 -62.07 -16.52 -5.88
N ARG A 161 -62.33 -16.49 -7.19
CA ARG A 161 -61.52 -17.23 -8.18
C ARG A 161 -60.32 -16.41 -8.66
N ARG A 162 -59.11 -17.01 -8.57
CA ARG A 162 -57.84 -16.42 -9.03
C ARG A 162 -57.62 -16.80 -10.49
N TYR A 163 -57.45 -15.80 -11.36
CA TYR A 163 -57.04 -16.03 -12.75
C TYR A 163 -55.64 -15.43 -12.96
N ILE A 164 -54.69 -16.25 -13.41
CA ILE A 164 -53.36 -15.84 -13.89
C ILE A 164 -53.39 -16.00 -15.41
N ALA A 165 -53.05 -14.95 -16.15
CA ALA A 165 -52.70 -15.07 -17.57
C ALA A 165 -51.24 -14.63 -17.71
N GLY A 166 -50.30 -15.56 -17.82
CA GLY A 166 -48.91 -15.18 -18.07
C GLY A 166 -48.80 -14.63 -19.50
N ILE A 167 -48.30 -13.40 -19.65
CA ILE A 167 -47.90 -12.84 -20.94
C ILE A 167 -46.37 -12.89 -20.99
N GLY A 168 -45.79 -13.75 -21.82
CA GLY A 168 -44.37 -13.75 -22.14
C GLY A 168 -44.12 -13.02 -23.44
N ALA A 169 -43.36 -11.92 -23.43
CA ALA A 169 -42.84 -11.31 -24.64
C ALA A 169 -41.39 -11.74 -24.84
N GLY A 170 -41.06 -12.29 -26.01
CA GLY A 170 -39.72 -12.80 -26.31
C GLY A 170 -39.30 -12.48 -27.74
N ILE A 171 -37.99 -12.45 -27.97
CA ILE A 171 -37.39 -12.41 -29.30
C ILE A 171 -36.84 -13.80 -29.61
N GLU A 172 -37.28 -14.40 -30.71
CA GLU A 172 -36.77 -15.67 -31.21
C GLU A 172 -35.93 -15.40 -32.45
N ASN A 173 -34.71 -15.95 -32.47
CA ASN A 173 -33.79 -15.77 -33.58
C ASN A 173 -33.98 -16.94 -34.54
N THR A 174 -34.75 -16.72 -35.62
CA THR A 174 -34.95 -17.72 -36.66
C THR A 174 -33.94 -17.50 -37.80
N PRO A 175 -33.67 -18.49 -38.67
CA PRO A 175 -32.77 -18.33 -39.81
C PRO A 175 -33.13 -17.17 -40.76
N ASP A 176 -34.38 -16.69 -40.72
CA ASP A 176 -34.91 -15.60 -41.54
C ASP A 176 -34.91 -14.23 -40.82
N GLY A 177 -34.41 -14.16 -39.57
CA GLY A 177 -34.23 -12.92 -38.80
C GLY A 177 -34.87 -12.93 -37.40
N MET A 178 -34.66 -11.84 -36.64
CA MET A 178 -35.28 -11.70 -35.32
C MET A 178 -36.79 -11.52 -35.43
N GLN A 179 -37.56 -12.42 -34.80
CA GLN A 179 -39.01 -12.35 -34.73
C GLN A 179 -39.45 -12.10 -33.28
N SER A 180 -40.28 -11.08 -33.08
CA SER A 180 -40.90 -10.81 -31.78
C SER A 180 -42.16 -11.65 -31.63
N GLN A 181 -42.35 -12.27 -30.46
CA GLN A 181 -43.53 -13.09 -30.17
C GLN A 181 -44.15 -12.79 -28.80
N ILE A 182 -45.46 -13.01 -28.71
CA ILE A 182 -46.23 -12.93 -27.47
C ILE A 182 -46.80 -14.34 -27.19
N LEU A 183 -46.36 -14.93 -26.09
CA LEU A 183 -46.82 -16.22 -25.57
C LEU A 183 -47.82 -15.98 -24.44
N LEU A 184 -49.03 -16.49 -24.58
CA LEU A 184 -50.12 -16.33 -23.62
C LEU A 184 -50.47 -17.69 -23.03
N ALA A 185 -50.21 -17.89 -21.74
CA ALA A 185 -50.63 -19.09 -21.01
C ALA A 185 -51.91 -18.79 -20.23
N ALA A 186 -53.06 -19.12 -20.80
CA ALA A 186 -54.38 -18.87 -20.21
C ALA A 186 -55.43 -19.89 -20.69
N ASP A 187 -56.42 -20.18 -19.84
CA ASP A 187 -57.55 -21.06 -20.19
C ASP A 187 -58.45 -20.46 -21.28
N ARG A 188 -58.52 -19.13 -21.36
CA ARG A 188 -59.28 -18.38 -22.36
C ARG A 188 -58.60 -17.04 -22.66
N VAL A 189 -58.32 -16.77 -23.93
CA VAL A 189 -57.86 -15.46 -24.42
C VAL A 189 -58.97 -14.88 -25.27
N ALA A 190 -59.47 -13.67 -24.98
CA ALA A 190 -60.56 -13.05 -25.73
C ALA A 190 -60.27 -11.57 -26.01
N PHE A 191 -60.54 -11.13 -27.25
CA PHE A 191 -60.49 -9.74 -27.67
C PHE A 191 -61.92 -9.19 -27.72
N ILE A 192 -62.22 -8.16 -26.93
CA ILE A 192 -63.57 -7.60 -26.78
C ILE A 192 -63.46 -6.08 -26.95
N ASN A 193 -64.38 -5.46 -27.67
CA ASN A 193 -64.52 -3.99 -27.68
C ASN A 193 -65.73 -3.59 -26.81
N PRO A 194 -65.51 -3.07 -25.58
CA PRO A 194 -66.59 -2.76 -24.64
C PRO A 194 -67.31 -1.43 -24.90
N GLU A 195 -66.87 -0.62 -25.88
CA GLU A 195 -67.32 0.78 -26.05
C GLU A 195 -68.84 0.95 -26.22
N ASN A 196 -69.57 -0.11 -26.62
CA ASN A 196 -71.02 -0.08 -26.83
C ASN A 196 -71.80 -1.02 -25.90
N GLY A 197 -71.17 -1.58 -24.86
CA GLY A 197 -71.77 -2.61 -24.00
C GLY A 197 -71.87 -3.99 -24.66
N ASP A 198 -71.33 -4.16 -25.87
CA ASP A 198 -71.17 -5.45 -26.51
C ASP A 198 -70.00 -6.21 -25.84
N THR A 199 -70.32 -7.34 -25.23
CA THR A 199 -69.36 -8.22 -24.57
C THR A 199 -68.98 -9.42 -25.43
N THR A 200 -69.52 -9.49 -26.64
CA THR A 200 -69.24 -10.55 -27.60
C THR A 200 -67.79 -10.43 -28.08
N PRO A 201 -66.93 -11.43 -27.85
CA PRO A 201 -65.56 -11.36 -28.32
C PRO A 201 -65.47 -11.34 -29.84
N ALA A 202 -64.62 -10.47 -30.36
CA ALA A 202 -64.21 -10.44 -31.76
C ALA A 202 -63.39 -11.70 -32.13
N LEU A 203 -62.55 -12.14 -31.19
CA LEU A 203 -61.70 -13.33 -31.30
C LEU A 203 -61.59 -13.95 -29.91
N VAL A 204 -61.74 -15.27 -29.79
CA VAL A 204 -61.50 -15.99 -28.53
C VAL A 204 -60.83 -17.34 -28.78
N THR A 205 -59.77 -17.63 -28.04
CA THR A 205 -59.12 -18.94 -28.01
C THR A 205 -59.38 -19.59 -26.67
N GLN A 206 -59.99 -20.78 -26.68
CA GLN A 206 -60.32 -21.56 -25.49
C GLN A 206 -60.39 -23.05 -25.85
N GLY A 207 -59.86 -23.92 -24.98
CA GLY A 207 -59.96 -25.38 -25.19
C GLY A 207 -59.28 -25.89 -26.47
N GLY A 208 -58.23 -25.21 -26.94
CA GLY A 208 -57.50 -25.56 -28.17
C GLY A 208 -58.17 -25.15 -29.48
N GLN A 209 -59.31 -24.43 -29.43
CA GLN A 209 -59.99 -23.90 -30.60
C GLN A 209 -60.01 -22.37 -30.56
N THR A 210 -59.98 -21.75 -31.74
CA THR A 210 -60.09 -20.30 -31.92
C THR A 210 -61.39 -19.98 -32.63
N PHE A 211 -62.21 -19.16 -32.00
CA PHE A 211 -63.49 -18.69 -32.52
C PHE A 211 -63.34 -17.23 -32.94
N ILE A 212 -63.76 -16.91 -34.16
CA ILE A 212 -63.73 -15.56 -34.74
C ILE A 212 -65.17 -15.15 -35.00
N ASN A 213 -65.53 -13.94 -34.58
CA ASN A 213 -66.85 -13.39 -34.84
C ASN A 213 -67.05 -13.18 -36.36
N GLU A 214 -68.21 -13.54 -36.89
CA GLU A 214 -68.58 -13.33 -38.29
C GLU A 214 -68.48 -11.86 -38.72
N ALA A 215 -68.67 -10.90 -37.80
CA ALA A 215 -68.48 -9.48 -38.08
C ALA A 215 -67.06 -9.13 -38.58
N LEU A 216 -66.06 -9.95 -38.25
CA LEU A 216 -64.69 -9.84 -38.76
C LEU A 216 -64.46 -10.60 -40.08
N ILE A 217 -65.33 -11.56 -40.41
CA ILE A 217 -65.23 -12.38 -41.62
C ILE A 217 -66.25 -11.87 -42.65
N LYS A 218 -65.83 -10.96 -43.53
CA LYS A 218 -66.65 -10.57 -44.69
C LYS A 218 -66.64 -11.71 -45.71
N VAL A 219 -67.74 -12.44 -45.83
CA VAL A 219 -67.90 -13.45 -46.90
C VAL A 219 -68.14 -12.72 -48.22
N LEU A 220 -67.26 -12.95 -49.21
CA LEU A 220 -67.46 -12.47 -50.57
C LEU A 220 -68.09 -13.61 -51.39
N THR A 221 -69.41 -13.59 -51.57
CA THR A 221 -70.10 -14.57 -52.40
C THR A 221 -69.99 -14.15 -53.87
N ALA A 222 -69.12 -14.81 -54.64
CA ALA A 222 -69.10 -14.62 -56.08
C ALA A 222 -70.37 -15.26 -56.70
N PRO A 223 -71.10 -14.59 -57.60
CA PRO A 223 -72.21 -15.20 -58.31
C PRO A 223 -71.68 -16.36 -59.19
N PRO A 224 -72.41 -17.48 -59.30
CA PRO A 224 -71.98 -18.59 -60.14
C PRO A 224 -71.85 -18.12 -61.58
N LEU A 225 -70.68 -18.35 -62.19
CA LEU A 225 -70.48 -18.16 -63.62
C LEU A 225 -71.50 -19.05 -64.36
N PRO A 226 -72.32 -18.53 -65.30
CA PRO A 226 -73.17 -19.39 -66.12
C PRO A 226 -72.28 -20.36 -66.91
N ALA A 227 -72.67 -21.63 -66.91
CA ALA A 227 -71.95 -22.77 -67.49
C ALA A 227 -71.88 -22.75 -69.05
N ALA A 228 -71.60 -21.60 -69.66
CA ALA A 228 -71.52 -21.42 -71.10
C ALA A 228 -70.31 -20.54 -71.48
N ALA A 229 -69.11 -20.91 -71.03
CA ALA A 229 -67.86 -20.34 -71.55
C ALA A 229 -66.66 -21.29 -71.35
N ILE A 230 -66.84 -22.60 -71.60
CA ILE A 230 -65.71 -23.52 -71.78
C ILE A 230 -65.46 -23.66 -73.29
N PRO A 231 -64.40 -23.06 -73.87
CA PRO A 231 -63.99 -23.37 -75.23
C PRO A 231 -63.37 -24.78 -75.21
N ARG A 232 -64.03 -25.75 -75.86
CA ARG A 232 -63.44 -27.06 -76.12
C ARG A 232 -62.33 -26.88 -77.16
N HIS A 233 -61.08 -27.02 -76.75
CA HIS A 233 -59.98 -27.23 -77.68
C HIS A 233 -59.95 -28.73 -78.05
N SER A 234 -60.41 -29.06 -79.26
CA SER A 234 -60.31 -30.41 -79.83
C SER A 234 -58.85 -30.74 -80.14
N PRO A 235 -58.33 -31.92 -79.78
CA PRO A 235 -57.14 -32.48 -80.40
C PRO A 235 -57.50 -33.49 -81.49
N ASP A 236 -56.73 -33.40 -82.57
CA ASP A 236 -56.34 -34.48 -83.48
C ASP A 236 -57.13 -34.71 -84.78
N ALA A 237 -56.41 -34.59 -85.90
CA ALA A 237 -56.46 -35.48 -87.07
C ALA A 237 -55.61 -34.89 -88.23
N GLY A 238 -54.38 -35.35 -88.35
CA GLY A 238 -53.58 -35.25 -89.58
C GLY A 238 -53.30 -36.65 -90.14
N ARG A 239 -53.42 -36.78 -91.47
CA ARG A 239 -53.23 -37.97 -92.36
C ARG A 239 -54.39 -38.96 -92.39
N GLN A 240 -54.89 -39.37 -93.55
CA GLN A 240 -54.21 -39.89 -94.76
C GLN A 240 -55.14 -39.60 -95.99
N ALA A 241 -54.71 -39.06 -97.14
CA ALA A 241 -53.99 -39.72 -98.26
C ALA A 241 -54.59 -41.11 -98.57
N ASP A 242 -55.08 -41.48 -99.75
CA ASP A 242 -54.77 -41.06 -101.12
C ASP A 242 -55.93 -41.48 -102.05
N GLY A 243 -55.99 -40.90 -103.25
CA GLY A 243 -56.57 -41.60 -104.40
C GLY A 243 -55.47 -42.24 -105.25
N PRO A 244 -55.79 -42.90 -106.37
CA PRO A 244 -57.00 -43.66 -106.69
C PRO A 244 -56.98 -45.11 -106.17
#